data_AF-G9K800-F1
#
_entry.id   AF-G9K800-F1
#
_cell.length_a   1.000
_cell.length_b   1.000
_cell.length_c   1.000
_cell.angle_alpha   90.00
_cell.angle_beta   90.00
_cell.angle_gamma   90.00
#
_symmetry.space_group_name_H-M   'P 1'
#
loop_
_entity.id
_entity.type
_entity.pdbx_description
1 polymer ?
#
loop_
_entity_poly.entity_id
_entity_poly.type
_entity_poly.pdbx_seq_one_letter_code
_entity_poly.pdbx_strand_id
1 'polypeptide(L)' 'PEEVQVYDTDYSVFALMLFRRQSGGQSVLRVTLLCRVWVIQTAVLDKFVCLLQALGLSDDNVVFPDLT' A
#
# COMPACT_ATOMS: atom_id res chain seq x y z
N PRO A 1 15.05 3.24 11.68
CA PRO A 1 13.72 3.83 11.98
C PRO A 1 12.87 3.76 10.70
N GLU A 2 11.56 3.57 10.83
CA GLU A 2 10.64 3.49 9.70
C GLU A 2 9.80 4.77 9.65
N GLU A 3 9.83 5.46 8.52
CA GLU A 3 8.96 6.59 8.24
C GLU A 3 7.62 6.05 7.74
N VAL A 4 6.52 6.54 8.31
CA VAL A 4 5.16 6.11 7.99
C VAL A 4 4.34 7.32 7.58
N GLN A 5 3.70 7.22 6.41
CA GLN A 5 2.81 8.25 5.89
C GLN A 5 1.46 7.64 5.54
N VAL A 6 0.38 8.27 5.98
CA VAL A 6 -0.95 8.02 5.42
C VAL A 6 -1.05 8.81 4.12
N TYR A 7 -1.08 8.12 2.99
CA TYR A 7 -1.12 8.74 1.68
C TYR A 7 -2.53 9.21 1.32
N ASP A 8 -3.54 8.35 1.53
CA ASP A 8 -4.96 8.68 1.31
C ASP A 8 -5.83 7.83 2.24
N THR A 9 -6.96 8.36 2.69
CA THR A 9 -7.94 7.63 3.51
C THR A 9 -9.26 8.41 3.57
N ASP A 10 -10.36 7.69 3.65
CA ASP A 10 -11.69 8.25 3.94
C ASP A 10 -12.16 7.92 5.38
N TYR A 11 -11.27 7.37 6.21
CA TYR A 11 -11.48 6.89 7.59
C TYR A 11 -12.56 5.82 7.79
N SER A 12 -13.40 5.58 6.78
CA SER A 12 -14.63 4.78 6.86
C SER A 12 -14.54 3.48 6.08
N VAL A 13 -13.75 3.44 5.00
CA VAL A 13 -13.65 2.29 4.10
C VAL A 13 -12.20 1.83 3.95
N PHE A 14 -11.24 2.74 3.80
CA PHE A 14 -9.86 2.36 3.51
C PHE A 14 -8.80 3.30 4.11
N ALA A 15 -7.56 2.81 4.16
CA ALA A 15 -6.38 3.63 4.38
C ALA A 15 -5.23 3.12 3.50
N LEU A 16 -4.63 4.03 2.74
CA LEU A 16 -3.47 3.78 1.90
C LEU A 16 -2.24 4.31 2.61
N MET A 17 -1.35 3.41 3.02
CA MET A 17 -0.17 3.74 3.82
C MET A 17 1.12 3.52 3.03
N LEU A 18 2.07 4.42 3.22
CA LEU A 18 3.42 4.36 2.66
C LEU A 18 4.44 4.25 3.79
N PHE A 19 5.34 3.30 3.66
CA PHE A 19 6.42 3.05 4.60
C PHE A 19 7.76 3.16 3.88
N ARG A 20 8.70 3.86 4.51
CA ARG A 20 10.08 3.98 4.05
C ARG A 20 11.02 3.59 5.18
N ARG A 21 11.88 2.62 4.91
CA ARG A 21 12.86 2.13 5.88
C ARG A 21 14.22 2.02 5.21
N GLN A 22 15.26 2.49 5.89
CA GLN A 22 16.63 2.14 5.55
C GLN A 22 17.02 0.85 6.28
N SER A 23 17.48 -0.16 5.56
CA SER A 23 17.94 -1.44 6.11
C SER A 23 19.21 -1.88 5.39
N GLY A 24 20.32 -2.07 6.12
CA GLY A 24 21.56 -2.58 5.55
C GLY A 24 22.15 -1.75 4.39
N GLY A 25 21.88 -0.45 4.33
CA GLY A 25 22.30 0.43 3.22
C GLY A 25 21.35 0.45 2.02
N GLN A 26 20.28 -0.35 2.05
CA GLN A 26 19.23 -0.37 1.04
C GLN A 26 17.98 0.37 1.54
N SER A 27 17.29 1.03 0.60
CA SER A 27 16.00 1.64 0.87
C SER A 27 14.88 0.66 0.57
N VAL A 28 14.06 0.38 1.57
CA VAL A 28 12.89 -0.48 1.48
C VAL A 28 11.65 0.41 1.45
N LEU A 29 10.86 0.25 0.39
CA LEU A 29 9.59 0.92 0.19
C LEU A 29 8.47 -0.11 0.35
N ARG A 30 7.46 0.19 1.16
CA ARG A 30 6.27 -0.67 1.30
C ARG A 30 5.02 0.19 1.21
N VAL A 31 4.07 -0.25 0.38
CA VAL A 31 2.73 0.33 0.32
C VAL A 31 1.75 -0.69 0.89
N THR A 32 0.79 -0.24 1.68
CA THR A 32 -0.24 -1.11 2.26
C THR A 32 -1.60 -0.47 2.05
N LEU A 33 -2.50 -1.22 1.42
CA LEU A 33 -3.91 -0.89 1.35
C LEU A 33 -4.64 -1.63 2.47
N LEU A 34 -5.16 -0.89 3.45
CA LEU A 34 -6.04 -1.40 4.49
C LEU A 34 -7.49 -1.12 4.12
N CYS A 35 -8.37 -2.10 4.32
CA CYS A 35 -9.81 -1.96 4.13
C CYS A 35 -10.57 -2.33 5.40
N ARG A 36 -11.71 -1.67 5.65
CA ARG A 36 -12.62 -1.98 6.78
C ARG A 36 -13.50 -3.19 6.51
N VAL A 37 -13.67 -3.55 5.24
CA VAL A 37 -14.45 -4.69 4.77
C VAL A 37 -13.62 -5.51 3.79
N TRP A 38 -13.97 -6.78 3.62
CA TRP A 38 -13.27 -7.72 2.72
C TRP A 38 -13.48 -7.42 1.23
N VAL A 39 -14.50 -6.63 0.89
CA VAL A 39 -14.76 -6.22 -0.50
C VAL A 39 -14.03 -4.92 -0.78
N ILE A 40 -13.03 -4.98 -1.66
CA ILE A 40 -12.28 -3.80 -2.11
C ILE A 40 -13.04 -3.14 -3.25
N GLN A 41 -13.34 -1.85 -3.11
CA GLN A 41 -13.93 -1.07 -4.20
C GLN A 41 -12.89 -0.87 -5.30
N THR A 42 -13.28 -1.07 -6.57
CA THR A 42 -12.39 -0.93 -7.73
C THR A 42 -11.68 0.42 -7.74
N ALA A 43 -12.39 1.51 -7.44
CA ALA A 43 -11.79 2.84 -7.39
C ALA A 43 -10.68 2.99 -6.33
N VAL A 44 -10.75 2.26 -5.22
CA VAL A 44 -9.70 2.27 -4.18
C VAL A 44 -8.51 1.42 -4.65
N LEU A 45 -8.77 0.29 -5.31
CA LEU A 45 -7.73 -0.54 -5.89
C LEU A 45 -6.96 0.21 -6.99
N ASP A 46 -7.66 0.95 -7.85
CA ASP A 46 -7.03 1.76 -8.90
C ASP A 46 -6.08 2.81 -8.32
N LYS A 47 -6.46 3.47 -7.20
CA LYS A 47 -5.58 4.39 -6.49
C LYS A 47 -4.32 3.70 -5.97
N PHE A 48 -4.47 2.49 -5.42
CA PHE A 48 -3.33 1.69 -4.95
C PHE A 48 -2.39 1.32 -6.10
N VAL A 49 -2.92 0.81 -7.21
CA VAL A 49 -2.14 0.45 -8.41
C VAL A 49 -1.43 1.68 -9.00
N CYS A 50 -2.12 2.81 -9.09
CA CYS A 50 -1.53 4.07 -9.57
C CYS A 50 -0.37 4.53 -8.68
N LEU A 51 -0.51 4.43 -7.35
CA LEU A 51 0.56 4.75 -6.41
C LEU A 51 1.75 3.80 -6.57
N LEU A 52 1.52 2.50 -6.72
CA LEU A 52 2.59 1.51 -6.95
C LEU A 52 3.40 1.86 -8.21
N GLN A 53 2.72 2.12 -9.32
CA GLN A 53 3.35 2.49 -10.59
C GLN A 53 4.16 3.78 -10.48
N ALA A 54 3.62 4.81 -9.81
CA ALA A 54 4.33 6.07 -9.56
C ALA A 54 5.60 5.90 -8.71
N LEU A 55 5.65 4.84 -7.89
CA LEU A 55 6.79 4.46 -7.07
C LEU A 55 7.73 3.46 -7.75
N GLY A 56 7.46 3.10 -9.01
CA GLY A 56 8.26 2.15 -9.79
C GLY A 56 8.09 0.68 -9.37
N LEU A 57 7.01 0.37 -8.65
CA LEU A 57 6.65 -1.00 -8.27
C LEU A 57 5.81 -1.65 -9.38
N SER A 58 6.03 -2.93 -9.61
CA SER A 58 5.28 -3.76 -10.57
C SER A 58 4.30 -4.70 -9.86
N ASP A 59 3.45 -5.37 -10.64
CA ASP A 59 2.49 -6.34 -10.14
C ASP A 59 3.17 -7.52 -9.40
N ASP A 60 4.41 -7.87 -9.77
CA ASP A 60 5.22 -8.90 -9.11
C ASP A 60 5.59 -8.53 -7.66
N ASN A 61 5.45 -7.25 -7.29
CA ASN A 61 5.69 -6.78 -5.93
C ASN A 61 4.42 -6.80 -5.06
N VAL A 62 3.26 -7.12 -5.65
CA VAL A 62 1.98 -7.10 -4.95
C VAL A 62 1.71 -8.46 -4.33
N VAL A 63 1.48 -8.46 -3.01
CA VAL A 63 1.09 -9.66 -2.27
C VAL A 63 -0.29 -9.43 -1.68
N PHE A 64 -1.20 -10.35 -1.99
CA PHE A 64 -2.51 -10.41 -1.34
C PHE A 64 -2.43 -11.35 -0.13
N PRO A 65 -3.03 -10.98 1.02
CA PRO A 65 -3.08 -11.87 2.17
C PRO A 65 -3.89 -13.13 1.81
N ASP A 66 -3.34 -14.30 2.17
CA ASP A 66 -4.07 -15.55 2.04
C ASP A 66 -5.17 -15.61 3.11
N LEU A 67 -6.39 -15.98 2.73
CA LEU A 67 -7.59 -15.97 3.60
C LEU A 67 -8.02 -17.37 4.04
N THR A 68 -7.16 -18.38 3.84
CA THR A 68 -7.38 -19.76 4.29
C THR A 68 -7.51 -19.88 5.80
#